data_AF-A0A3D4ADL4-F1
#
_entry.id   AF-A0A3D4ADL4-F1
#
_cell.length_a   1.000
_cell.length_b   1.000
_cell.length_c   1.000
_cell.angle_alpha   90.00
_cell.angle_beta   90.00
_cell.angle_gamma   90.00
#
_symmetry.space_group_name_H-M   'P 1'
#
loop_
_entity.id
_entity.type
_entity.pdbx_description
1 polymer ?
#
loop_
_entity_poly.entity_id
_entity_poly.type
_entity_poly.pdbx_seq_one_letter_code
_entity_poly.pdbx_strand_id
1 'polypeptide(L)'
;MKNLRNKLIQFGIYITLIAFGYAIARFVNLPHFEVSKTIDISNVITLIVTAWLAILITTVFEKQNNDYRVEKDLIITRVGNVFDIAASLQLESNTGRIHLTEASSSIKRINSSLVSIYKIVDKCHFSITDDIKERIKNNISDLRSILTNTPVITDEELTSQDLPITIRDSIVHYNKDRVSEIEVKFDVLKDLLLELQIEINKK
;
A
#
# COMPACT_ATOMS: atom_id res chain seq x y z
N MET A 1 19.25 11.64 -7.53
CA MET A 1 19.58 10.29 -8.04
C MET A 1 20.55 10.28 -9.23
N LYS A 2 20.39 11.15 -10.27
CA LYS A 2 21.34 11.23 -11.41
C LYS A 2 22.80 11.42 -10.99
N ASN A 3 23.07 12.28 -10.02
CA ASN A 3 24.44 12.59 -9.58
C ASN A 3 25.15 11.43 -8.88
N LEU A 4 24.45 10.59 -8.12
CA LEU A 4 25.08 9.46 -7.42
C LEU A 4 25.40 8.32 -8.41
N ARG A 5 24.47 8.06 -9.34
CA ARG A 5 24.66 7.07 -10.41
C ARG A 5 25.78 7.49 -11.37
N ASN A 6 25.85 8.78 -11.72
CA ASN A 6 26.96 9.32 -12.53
C ASN A 6 28.30 9.25 -11.80
N LYS A 7 28.34 9.52 -10.48
CA LYS A 7 29.57 9.38 -9.69
C LYS A 7 30.05 7.93 -9.58
N LEU A 8 29.14 6.97 -9.40
CA LEU A 8 29.47 5.53 -9.41
C LEU A 8 30.00 5.08 -10.78
N ILE A 9 29.37 5.50 -11.88
CA ILE A 9 29.85 5.20 -13.24
C ILE A 9 31.20 5.86 -13.50
N GLN A 10 31.39 7.13 -13.10
CA GLN A 10 32.69 7.81 -13.20
C GLN A 10 33.78 7.08 -12.42
N PHE A 11 33.50 6.63 -11.21
CA PHE A 11 34.48 5.88 -10.40
C PHE A 11 34.80 4.51 -11.00
N GLY A 12 33.81 3.82 -11.58
CA GLY A 12 34.06 2.60 -12.36
C GLY A 12 34.98 2.85 -13.57
N ILE A 13 34.79 3.97 -14.28
CA ILE A 13 35.66 4.40 -15.40
C ILE A 13 37.08 4.74 -14.92
N TYR A 14 37.23 5.35 -13.73
CA TYR A 14 38.56 5.61 -13.17
C TYR A 14 39.29 4.31 -12.80
N ILE A 15 38.59 3.33 -12.23
CA ILE A 15 39.19 2.02 -11.92
C ILE A 15 39.65 1.31 -13.18
N THR A 16 38.86 1.32 -14.25
CA THR A 16 39.26 0.68 -15.51
C THR A 16 40.44 1.38 -16.17
N LEU A 17 40.51 2.72 -16.11
CA LEU A 17 41.67 3.49 -16.56
C LEU A 17 42.94 3.18 -15.76
N ILE A 18 42.84 3.05 -14.43
CA ILE A 18 43.97 2.69 -13.57
C ILE A 18 44.43 1.25 -13.86
N ALA A 19 43.50 0.30 -14.01
CA ALA A 19 43.81 -1.08 -14.36
C ALA A 19 44.48 -1.18 -15.73
N PHE A 20 44.00 -0.42 -16.72
CA PHE A 20 44.57 -0.39 -18.07
C PHE A 20 45.95 0.26 -18.10
N GLY A 21 46.14 1.39 -17.40
CA GLY A 21 47.43 2.06 -17.27
C GLY A 21 48.50 1.18 -16.59
N TYR A 22 48.11 0.43 -15.56
CA TYR A 22 49.01 -0.50 -14.88
C TYR A 22 49.32 -1.75 -15.72
N ALA A 23 48.35 -2.26 -16.48
CA ALA A 23 48.60 -3.34 -17.44
C ALA A 23 49.65 -2.92 -18.49
N ILE A 24 49.52 -1.71 -19.05
CA ILE A 24 50.51 -1.14 -19.97
C ILE A 24 51.88 -1.00 -19.29
N ALA A 25 51.94 -0.49 -18.06
CA ALA A 25 53.19 -0.36 -17.30
C ALA A 25 53.89 -1.71 -17.00
N ARG A 26 53.14 -2.83 -16.96
CA ARG A 26 53.69 -4.18 -16.80
C ARG A 26 54.23 -4.76 -18.11
N PHE A 27 53.68 -4.36 -19.26
CA PHE A 27 54.16 -4.80 -20.59
C PHE A 27 55.30 -3.92 -21.13
N VAL A 28 55.40 -2.67 -20.68
CA VAL A 28 56.50 -1.76 -21.03
C VAL A 28 57.58 -1.87 -19.95
N ASN A 29 58.67 -2.56 -20.25
CA ASN A 29 59.87 -2.59 -19.40
C ASN A 29 60.52 -1.20 -19.39
N LEU A 30 60.10 -0.34 -18.47
CA LEU A 30 60.78 0.93 -18.21
C LEU A 30 62.10 0.63 -17.48
N PRO A 31 63.27 0.97 -18.08
CA PRO A 31 64.53 0.83 -17.38
C PRO A 31 64.44 1.75 -16.15
N HIS A 32 64.70 1.21 -14.95
CA HIS A 32 64.60 1.84 -13.61
C HIS A 32 63.31 1.61 -12.79
N PHE A 33 62.30 0.89 -13.29
CA PHE A 33 61.10 0.56 -12.49
C PHE A 33 60.86 -0.96 -12.42
N GLU A 34 61.42 -1.62 -11.41
CA GLU A 34 61.10 -3.01 -11.09
C GLU A 34 59.86 -3.06 -10.18
N VAL A 35 58.69 -3.23 -10.79
CA VAL A 35 57.46 -3.49 -10.04
C VAL A 35 57.56 -4.90 -9.44
N SER A 36 57.86 -4.98 -8.13
CA SER A 36 58.01 -6.26 -7.44
C SER A 36 56.73 -7.10 -7.57
N LYS A 37 56.84 -8.31 -8.12
CA LYS A 37 55.74 -9.26 -8.40
C LYS A 37 55.18 -9.96 -7.14
N THR A 38 55.42 -9.44 -5.94
CA THR A 38 55.06 -10.11 -4.67
C THR A 38 53.58 -10.03 -4.34
N ILE A 39 52.86 -9.05 -4.90
CA ILE A 39 51.42 -8.90 -4.72
C ILE A 39 50.70 -9.62 -5.86
N ASP A 40 49.96 -10.67 -5.53
CA ASP A 40 49.10 -11.34 -6.49
C ASP A 40 47.95 -10.40 -6.89
N ILE A 41 48.04 -9.91 -8.12
CA ILE A 41 47.11 -8.95 -8.73
C ILE A 41 45.69 -9.52 -8.80
N SER A 42 45.54 -10.85 -8.90
CA SER A 42 44.23 -11.49 -8.88
C SER A 42 43.51 -11.21 -7.56
N ASN A 43 44.23 -11.26 -6.44
CA ASN A 43 43.68 -10.98 -5.11
C ASN A 43 43.29 -9.50 -4.94
N VAL A 44 44.11 -8.57 -5.46
CA VAL A 44 43.81 -7.12 -5.40
C VAL A 44 42.56 -6.78 -6.22
N ILE A 45 42.46 -7.29 -7.45
CA ILE A 45 41.29 -7.07 -8.31
C ILE A 45 40.05 -7.69 -7.68
N THR A 46 40.16 -8.89 -7.12
CA THR A 46 39.05 -9.56 -6.43
C THR A 46 38.56 -8.72 -5.24
N LEU A 47 39.47 -8.20 -4.42
CA LEU A 47 39.13 -7.36 -3.27
C LEU A 47 38.42 -6.07 -3.70
N ILE A 48 38.87 -5.42 -4.79
CA ILE A 48 38.22 -4.24 -5.36
C ILE A 48 36.82 -4.56 -5.86
N VAL A 49 36.65 -5.66 -6.61
CA VAL A 49 35.34 -6.10 -7.13
C VAL A 49 34.38 -6.45 -5.99
N THR A 50 34.85 -7.15 -4.95
CA THR A 50 34.05 -7.48 -3.77
C THR A 50 33.61 -6.21 -3.01
N ALA A 51 34.52 -5.27 -2.79
CA ALA A 51 34.18 -3.99 -2.16
C ALA A 51 33.17 -3.19 -2.99
N TRP A 52 33.31 -3.22 -4.32
CA TRP A 52 32.39 -2.55 -5.24
C TRP A 52 31.00 -3.17 -5.23
N LEU A 53 30.91 -4.51 -5.25
CA LEU A 53 29.65 -5.25 -5.13
C LEU A 53 28.96 -4.95 -3.81
N ALA A 54 29.69 -4.93 -2.70
CA ALA A 54 29.15 -4.58 -1.40
C ALA A 54 28.54 -3.16 -1.41
N ILE A 55 29.26 -2.18 -1.95
CA ILE A 55 28.75 -0.81 -2.10
C ILE A 55 27.51 -0.77 -2.99
N LEU A 56 27.48 -1.51 -4.10
CA LEU A 56 26.34 -1.54 -5.01
C LEU A 56 25.11 -2.16 -4.34
N ILE A 57 25.29 -3.26 -3.62
CA ILE A 57 24.23 -3.91 -2.83
C ILE A 57 23.65 -2.93 -1.80
N THR A 58 24.49 -2.35 -0.95
CA THR A 58 24.06 -1.43 0.11
C THR A 58 23.45 -0.13 -0.45
N THR A 59 23.96 0.42 -1.55
CA THR A 59 23.49 1.73 -2.04
C THR A 59 22.30 1.66 -2.98
N VAL A 60 22.19 0.60 -3.78
CA VAL A 60 21.15 0.47 -4.80
C VAL A 60 20.06 -0.49 -4.33
N PHE A 61 20.42 -1.71 -3.92
CA PHE A 61 19.43 -2.74 -3.61
C PHE A 61 18.74 -2.49 -2.27
N GLU A 62 19.49 -2.21 -1.19
CA GLU A 62 18.87 -1.90 0.10
C GLU A 62 18.01 -0.64 0.02
N LYS A 63 18.47 0.37 -0.73
CA LYS A 63 17.70 1.61 -0.91
C LYS A 63 16.40 1.36 -1.66
N GLN A 64 16.43 0.65 -2.78
CA GLN A 64 15.22 0.31 -3.53
C GLN A 64 14.26 -0.51 -2.67
N ASN A 65 14.77 -1.52 -1.97
CA ASN A 65 13.95 -2.34 -1.08
C ASN A 65 13.31 -1.51 0.05
N ASN A 66 14.06 -0.55 0.61
CA ASN A 66 13.52 0.35 1.62
C ASN A 66 12.46 1.31 1.04
N ASP A 67 12.69 1.87 -0.15
CA ASP A 67 11.72 2.73 -0.83
C ASP A 67 10.41 1.95 -1.10
N TYR A 68 10.49 0.70 -1.58
CA TYR A 68 9.33 -0.19 -1.75
C TYR A 68 8.60 -0.46 -0.43
N ARG A 69 9.35 -0.71 0.65
CA ARG A 69 8.75 -0.95 1.97
C ARG A 69 8.02 0.29 2.49
N VAL A 70 8.60 1.47 2.32
CA VAL A 70 7.97 2.74 2.71
C VAL A 70 6.70 3.01 1.89
N GLU A 71 6.72 2.73 0.58
CA GLU A 71 5.53 2.85 -0.27
C GLU A 71 4.38 1.95 0.23
N LYS A 72 4.68 0.70 0.56
CA LYS A 72 3.70 -0.26 1.12
C LYS A 72 3.14 0.23 2.45
N ASP A 73 4.00 0.64 3.39
CA ASP A 73 3.56 1.15 4.70
C ASP A 73 2.64 2.37 4.58
N LEU A 74 2.92 3.27 3.64
CA LEU A 74 2.10 4.46 3.41
C LEU A 74 0.69 4.07 2.90
N ILE A 75 0.62 3.10 1.98
CA ILE A 75 -0.66 2.60 1.46
C ILE A 75 -1.42 1.83 2.54
N ILE A 76 -0.76 0.98 3.32
CA ILE A 76 -1.36 0.27 4.46
C ILE A 76 -1.92 1.26 5.48
N THR A 77 -1.19 2.33 5.79
CA THR A 77 -1.66 3.41 6.67
C THR A 77 -2.91 4.07 6.10
N ARG A 78 -2.95 4.30 4.78
CA ARG A 78 -4.13 4.88 4.12
C ARG A 78 -5.34 3.95 4.19
N VAL A 79 -5.13 2.64 4.05
CA VAL A 79 -6.19 1.62 4.26
C VAL A 79 -6.64 1.61 5.73
N GLY A 80 -5.71 1.75 6.68
CA GLY A 80 -6.02 1.89 8.11
C GLY A 80 -6.95 3.08 8.40
N ASN A 81 -6.71 4.23 7.77
CA ASN A 81 -7.63 5.37 7.91
C ASN A 81 -9.04 5.07 7.38
N VAL A 82 -9.18 4.23 6.35
CA VAL A 82 -10.51 3.79 5.86
C VAL A 82 -11.17 2.84 6.86
N PHE A 83 -10.39 1.96 7.47
CA PHE A 83 -10.84 1.09 8.55
C PHE A 83 -11.37 1.90 9.74
N ASP A 84 -10.67 2.96 10.15
CA ASP A 84 -11.09 3.82 11.26
C ASP A 84 -12.42 4.54 10.96
N ILE A 85 -12.60 5.04 9.73
CA ILE A 85 -13.87 5.65 9.30
C ILE A 85 -15.01 4.63 9.29
N ALA A 86 -14.73 3.38 8.88
CA ALA A 86 -15.72 2.32 8.93
C ALA A 86 -16.07 1.93 10.38
N ALA A 87 -15.07 1.86 11.26
CA ALA A 87 -15.27 1.55 12.67
C ALA A 87 -16.05 2.64 13.42
N SER A 88 -15.79 3.92 13.12
CA SER A 88 -16.57 5.02 13.72
C SER A 88 -18.03 4.97 13.27
N LEU A 89 -18.28 4.71 11.98
CA LEU A 89 -19.62 4.59 11.45
C LEU A 89 -20.37 3.38 12.01
N GLN A 90 -19.69 2.26 12.25
CA GLN A 90 -20.29 1.10 12.93
C GLN A 90 -20.67 1.43 14.36
N LEU A 91 -19.83 2.14 15.11
CA LEU A 91 -20.12 2.54 16.49
C LEU A 91 -21.35 3.44 16.56
N GLU A 92 -21.46 4.41 15.65
CA GLU A 92 -22.65 5.26 15.50
C GLU A 92 -23.88 4.44 15.10
N SER A 93 -23.75 3.48 14.18
CA SER A 93 -24.85 2.61 13.74
C SER A 93 -25.36 1.70 14.86
N ASN A 94 -24.46 1.22 15.73
CA ASN A 94 -24.79 0.38 16.88
C ASN A 94 -25.61 1.09 17.96
N THR A 95 -25.64 2.43 17.96
CA THR A 95 -26.56 3.20 18.82
C THR A 95 -28.02 3.09 18.37
N GLY A 96 -28.28 2.47 17.22
CA GLY A 96 -29.61 2.31 16.62
C GLY A 96 -30.19 3.61 16.07
N ARG A 97 -29.41 4.70 16.05
CA ARG A 97 -29.82 6.02 15.58
C ARG A 97 -28.68 6.66 14.80
N ILE A 98 -28.90 6.93 13.52
CA ILE A 98 -27.90 7.63 12.70
C ILE A 98 -28.58 8.71 11.86
N HIS A 99 -27.91 9.84 11.68
CA HIS A 99 -28.36 10.84 10.72
C HIS A 99 -28.16 10.33 9.29
N LEU A 100 -29.19 10.39 8.45
CA LEU A 100 -29.12 9.89 7.07
C LEU A 100 -28.00 10.58 6.26
N THR A 101 -27.78 11.87 6.52
CA THR A 101 -26.71 12.67 5.93
C THR A 101 -25.33 12.17 6.35
N GLU A 102 -25.17 11.80 7.61
CA GLU A 102 -23.93 11.29 8.18
C GLU A 102 -23.59 9.91 7.61
N ALA A 103 -24.54 8.97 7.60
CA ALA A 103 -24.39 7.65 6.98
C ALA A 103 -23.99 7.75 5.50
N SER A 104 -24.72 8.55 4.72
CA SER A 104 -24.43 8.75 3.29
C SER A 104 -23.07 9.41 3.06
N SER A 105 -22.71 10.40 3.89
CA SER A 105 -21.43 11.10 3.78
C SER A 105 -20.24 10.22 4.13
N SER A 106 -20.35 9.39 5.17
CA SER A 106 -19.29 8.47 5.62
C SER A 106 -19.07 7.36 4.60
N ILE A 107 -20.13 6.78 4.04
CA ILE A 107 -20.03 5.81 2.93
C ILE A 107 -19.35 6.45 1.70
N LYS A 108 -19.72 7.69 1.35
CA LYS A 108 -19.07 8.41 0.25
C LYS A 108 -17.59 8.66 0.51
N ARG A 109 -17.21 9.00 1.75
CA ARG A 109 -15.81 9.20 2.18
C ARG A 109 -15.02 7.90 2.09
N ILE A 110 -15.57 6.77 2.51
CA ILE A 110 -14.95 5.45 2.39
C ILE A 110 -14.70 5.13 0.91
N ASN A 111 -15.73 5.23 0.07
CA ASN A 111 -15.61 4.91 -1.35
C ASN A 111 -14.59 5.82 -2.08
N SER A 112 -14.63 7.14 -1.82
CA SER A 112 -13.66 8.07 -2.41
C SER A 112 -12.22 7.79 -1.95
N SER A 113 -12.04 7.37 -0.70
CA SER A 113 -10.72 7.03 -0.15
C SER A 113 -10.18 5.75 -0.78
N LEU A 114 -11.02 4.73 -0.97
CA LEU A 114 -10.64 3.50 -1.66
C LEU A 114 -10.30 3.72 -3.14
N VAL A 115 -11.09 4.53 -3.86
CA VAL A 115 -10.75 4.90 -5.24
C VAL A 115 -9.40 5.63 -5.31
N SER A 116 -9.10 6.49 -4.34
CA SER A 116 -7.79 7.13 -4.25
C SER A 116 -6.68 6.12 -3.98
N ILE A 117 -6.90 5.13 -3.11
CA ILE A 117 -5.94 4.06 -2.82
C ILE A 117 -5.68 3.25 -4.08
N TYR A 118 -6.71 2.82 -4.81
CA TYR A 118 -6.54 2.07 -6.06
C TYR A 118 -5.73 2.85 -7.11
N LYS A 119 -5.98 4.15 -7.26
CA LYS A 119 -5.20 5.00 -8.17
C LYS A 119 -3.73 5.15 -7.76
N ILE A 120 -3.43 5.12 -6.47
CA ILE A 120 -2.05 5.19 -5.96
C ILE A 120 -1.37 3.84 -6.18
N VAL A 121 -2.06 2.74 -5.89
CA VAL A 121 -1.56 1.39 -6.10
C VAL A 121 -1.26 1.13 -7.58
N ASP A 122 -2.13 1.56 -8.50
CA ASP A 122 -1.89 1.44 -9.94
C ASP A 122 -0.64 2.22 -10.42
N LYS A 123 -0.15 3.19 -9.64
CA LYS A 123 1.11 3.91 -9.90
C LYS A 123 2.32 3.28 -9.23
N CYS A 124 2.10 2.37 -8.28
CA CYS A 124 3.14 1.63 -7.58
C CYS A 124 3.46 0.33 -8.34
N HIS A 125 4.56 -0.32 -7.95
CA HIS A 125 5.06 -1.54 -8.61
C HIS A 125 4.27 -2.83 -8.26
N PHE A 126 3.10 -2.72 -7.65
CA PHE A 126 2.29 -3.86 -7.22
C PHE A 126 0.83 -3.67 -7.62
N SER A 127 0.17 -4.77 -7.97
CA SER A 127 -1.23 -4.80 -8.36
C SER A 127 -2.09 -5.42 -7.27
N ILE A 128 -3.27 -4.86 -7.01
CA ILE A 128 -4.32 -5.50 -6.24
C ILE A 128 -5.18 -6.33 -7.19
N THR A 129 -5.58 -7.52 -6.77
CA THR A 129 -6.45 -8.40 -7.56
C THR A 129 -7.84 -7.76 -7.73
N ASP A 130 -8.36 -7.78 -8.97
CA ASP A 130 -9.65 -7.13 -9.28
C ASP A 130 -10.83 -7.76 -8.50
N ASP A 131 -10.72 -9.04 -8.13
CA ASP A 131 -11.68 -9.74 -7.24
C ASP A 131 -11.87 -9.02 -5.89
N ILE A 132 -10.77 -8.65 -5.21
CA ILE A 132 -10.85 -7.96 -3.91
C ILE A 132 -11.47 -6.56 -4.08
N LYS A 133 -11.12 -5.85 -5.17
CA LYS A 133 -11.71 -4.55 -5.49
C LYS A 133 -13.23 -4.66 -5.69
N GLU A 134 -13.68 -5.69 -6.39
CA GLU A 134 -15.09 -5.94 -6.65
C GLU A 134 -15.85 -6.34 -5.37
N ARG A 135 -15.29 -7.24 -4.55
CA ARG A 135 -15.85 -7.63 -3.25
C ARG A 135 -16.03 -6.44 -2.31
N ILE A 136 -15.03 -5.57 -2.19
CA ILE A 136 -15.11 -4.34 -1.39
C ILE A 136 -16.19 -3.40 -1.94
N LYS A 137 -16.23 -3.19 -3.25
CA LYS A 137 -17.22 -2.32 -3.90
C LYS A 137 -18.65 -2.82 -3.67
N ASN A 138 -18.87 -4.14 -3.80
CA ASN A 138 -20.16 -4.77 -3.58
C ASN A 138 -20.60 -4.64 -2.11
N ASN A 139 -19.69 -4.88 -1.16
CA ASN A 139 -20.00 -4.69 0.27
C ASN A 139 -20.36 -3.22 0.58
N ILE A 140 -19.63 -2.24 0.04
CA ILE A 140 -19.98 -0.82 0.23
C ILE A 140 -21.33 -0.46 -0.38
N SER A 141 -21.68 -1.05 -1.53
CA SER A 141 -22.99 -0.87 -2.15
C SER A 141 -24.11 -1.47 -1.28
N ASP A 142 -23.88 -2.67 -0.72
CA ASP A 142 -24.80 -3.31 0.21
C ASP A 142 -24.97 -2.50 1.49
N LEU A 143 -23.87 -2.04 2.11
CA LEU A 143 -23.90 -1.17 3.28
C LEU A 143 -24.66 0.11 3.01
N ARG A 144 -24.43 0.75 1.85
CA ARG A 144 -25.21 1.91 1.44
C ARG A 144 -26.70 1.58 1.39
N SER A 145 -27.07 0.47 0.76
CA SER A 145 -28.45 0.02 0.66
C SER A 145 -29.04 -0.20 2.06
N ILE A 146 -28.38 -0.98 2.92
CA ILE A 146 -28.87 -1.30 4.27
C ILE A 146 -29.01 -0.05 5.16
N LEU A 147 -28.10 0.92 5.02
CA LEU A 147 -28.13 2.16 5.80
C LEU A 147 -29.15 3.19 5.28
N THR A 148 -29.54 3.14 4.00
CA THR A 148 -30.35 4.20 3.36
C THR A 148 -31.68 3.73 2.76
N ASN A 149 -31.89 2.43 2.54
CA ASN A 149 -33.19 1.92 2.10
C ASN A 149 -34.16 1.89 3.26
N THR A 150 -34.99 2.92 3.34
CA THR A 150 -36.34 2.76 3.89
C THR A 150 -37.13 1.84 2.98
N PRO A 151 -37.65 0.69 3.46
CA PRO A 151 -38.60 -0.09 2.67
C PRO A 151 -39.81 0.79 2.34
N VAL A 152 -40.36 0.63 1.13
CA VAL A 152 -41.63 1.22 0.75
C VAL A 152 -42.70 0.45 1.54
N ILE A 153 -43.14 1.01 2.66
CA ILE A 153 -44.12 0.40 3.53
C ILE A 153 -45.46 0.45 2.79
N THR A 154 -45.99 -0.70 2.39
CA THR A 154 -47.38 -0.82 1.92
C THR A 154 -48.32 -0.50 3.08
N ASP A 155 -49.48 0.10 2.82
CA ASP A 155 -50.43 0.58 3.87
C ASP A 155 -50.80 -0.50 4.92
N GLU A 156 -50.64 -1.78 4.60
CA GLU A 156 -50.87 -2.93 5.49
C GLU A 156 -49.75 -3.14 6.54
N GLU A 157 -48.49 -2.75 6.29
CA GLU A 157 -47.36 -2.92 7.21
C GLU A 157 -47.17 -1.74 8.19
N LEU A 158 -47.84 -0.62 7.95
CA LEU A 158 -47.87 0.56 8.83
C LEU A 158 -48.48 0.28 10.23
N THR A 159 -49.20 -0.84 10.38
CA THR A 159 -49.77 -1.29 11.65
C THR A 159 -48.82 -2.14 12.50
N SER A 160 -47.66 -2.51 11.98
CA SER A 160 -46.64 -3.29 12.69
C SER A 160 -45.77 -2.35 13.55
N GLN A 161 -45.75 -2.54 14.88
CA GLN A 161 -44.91 -1.76 15.80
C GLN A 161 -43.39 -1.94 15.61
N ASP A 162 -42.96 -2.83 14.69
CA ASP A 162 -41.58 -3.31 14.56
C ASP A 162 -41.04 -3.12 13.12
N LEU A 163 -41.22 -1.91 12.58
CA LEU A 163 -40.67 -1.55 11.27
C LEU A 163 -39.13 -1.56 11.32
N PRO A 164 -38.45 -2.18 10.33
CA PRO A 164 -37.00 -2.35 10.35
C PRO A 164 -36.25 -1.02 10.34
N ILE A 165 -36.83 0.01 9.72
CA ILE A 165 -36.31 1.37 9.67
C ILE A 165 -37.47 2.34 9.86
N THR A 166 -37.36 3.26 10.81
CA THR A 166 -38.25 4.43 10.90
C THR A 166 -37.44 5.71 10.80
N ILE A 167 -37.77 6.58 9.83
CA ILE A 167 -37.14 7.90 9.71
C ILE A 167 -38.03 8.90 10.46
N ARG A 168 -37.50 9.50 11.52
CA ARG A 168 -38.12 10.65 12.20
C ARG A 168 -37.09 11.77 12.28
N ASP A 169 -37.47 12.98 11.87
CA ASP A 169 -36.62 14.19 11.97
C ASP A 169 -35.20 14.03 11.37
N SER A 170 -35.09 13.34 10.22
CA SER A 170 -33.81 13.03 9.55
C SER A 170 -32.88 12.07 10.33
N ILE A 171 -33.39 11.39 11.35
CA ILE A 171 -32.71 10.32 12.11
C ILE A 171 -33.32 8.99 11.70
N VAL A 172 -32.48 8.06 11.28
CA VAL A 172 -32.84 6.69 10.96
C VAL A 172 -32.80 5.89 12.25
N HIS A 173 -33.95 5.38 12.68
CA HIS A 173 -34.07 4.45 13.79
C HIS A 173 -34.09 3.03 13.25
N TYR A 174 -33.08 2.24 13.61
CA TYR A 174 -32.97 0.84 13.22
C TYR A 174 -33.59 -0.07 14.28
N ASN A 175 -34.29 -1.12 13.86
CA ASN A 175 -34.65 -2.20 14.76
C ASN A 175 -33.40 -3.04 15.12
N LYS A 176 -33.49 -3.88 16.16
CA LYS A 176 -32.34 -4.69 16.62
C LYS A 176 -31.81 -5.66 15.56
N ASP A 177 -32.69 -6.18 14.70
CA ASP A 177 -32.30 -7.09 13.62
C ASP A 177 -31.48 -6.35 12.55
N ARG A 178 -31.87 -5.12 12.19
CA ARG A 178 -31.13 -4.27 11.25
C ARG A 178 -29.79 -3.82 11.81
N VAL A 179 -29.71 -3.50 13.10
CA VAL A 179 -28.42 -3.21 13.75
C VAL A 179 -27.49 -4.42 13.64
N SER A 180 -28.01 -5.63 13.86
CA SER A 180 -27.23 -6.88 13.75
C SER A 180 -26.77 -7.14 12.31
N GLU A 181 -27.63 -6.91 11.31
CA GLU A 181 -27.24 -7.03 9.90
C GLU A 181 -26.17 -6.00 9.49
N ILE A 182 -26.29 -4.77 9.98
CA ILE A 182 -25.30 -3.71 9.75
C ILE A 182 -23.95 -4.11 10.36
N GLU A 183 -23.96 -4.62 11.58
CA GLU A 183 -22.75 -5.07 12.30
C GLU A 183 -22.02 -6.17 11.51
N VAL A 184 -22.75 -7.21 11.08
CA VAL A 184 -22.17 -8.30 10.27
C VAL A 184 -21.55 -7.77 8.98
N LYS A 185 -22.20 -6.81 8.29
CA LYS A 185 -21.67 -6.25 7.05
C LYS A 185 -20.44 -5.37 7.28
N PHE A 186 -20.39 -4.62 8.39
CA PHE A 186 -19.18 -3.89 8.78
C PHE A 186 -18.03 -4.82 9.12
N ASP A 187 -18.28 -5.94 9.79
CA ASP A 187 -17.25 -6.93 10.07
C ASP A 187 -16.70 -7.57 8.79
N VAL A 188 -17.57 -7.92 7.84
CA VAL A 188 -17.12 -8.37 6.50
C VAL A 188 -16.31 -7.29 5.79
N LEU A 189 -16.65 -6.00 5.94
CA LEU A 189 -15.88 -4.91 5.34
C LEU A 189 -14.49 -4.81 5.98
N LYS A 190 -14.39 -4.95 7.30
CA LYS A 190 -13.11 -4.97 8.03
C LYS A 190 -12.23 -6.13 7.61
N ASP A 191 -12.81 -7.33 7.47
CA ASP A 191 -12.09 -8.51 7.00
C ASP A 191 -11.54 -8.31 5.58
N LEU A 192 -12.33 -7.72 4.68
CA LEU A 192 -11.88 -7.39 3.32
C LEU A 192 -10.77 -6.32 3.31
N LEU A 193 -10.84 -5.33 4.20
CA LEU A 193 -9.77 -4.32 4.34
C LEU A 193 -8.48 -4.94 4.91
N LEU A 194 -8.58 -5.90 5.81
CA LEU A 194 -7.45 -6.66 6.32
C LEU A 194 -6.85 -7.55 5.22
N GLU A 195 -7.68 -8.25 4.45
CA GLU A 195 -7.25 -9.05 3.29
C GLU A 195 -6.50 -8.17 2.28
N LEU A 196 -6.99 -6.96 2.03
CA LEU A 196 -6.33 -5.96 1.19
C LEU A 196 -4.94 -5.55 1.75
N GLN A 197 -4.83 -5.28 3.06
CA GLN A 197 -3.54 -4.97 3.69
C GLN A 197 -2.55 -6.14 3.57
N ILE A 198 -3.02 -7.37 3.73
CA ILE A 198 -2.20 -8.58 3.58
C ILE A 198 -1.72 -8.73 2.14
N GLU A 199 -2.59 -8.50 1.14
CA GLU A 199 -2.20 -8.57 -0.27
C GLU A 199 -1.11 -7.54 -0.61
N ILE A 200 -1.25 -6.32 -0.09
CA ILE A 200 -0.28 -5.23 -0.27
C ILE A 200 1.04 -5.52 0.45
N ASN A 201 1.02 -6.22 1.58
CA ASN A 201 2.24 -6.58 2.29
C ASN A 201 2.97 -7.80 1.67
N LYS A 202 2.22 -8.74 1.07
CA LYS A 202 2.78 -9.96 0.45
C LYS A 202 3.50 -9.73 -0.88
N LYS A 203 2.99 -8.83 -1.72
CA LYS A 203 3.61 -8.41 -2.98
C LYS A 203 4.59 -7.29 -2.70
#